data_AF-A0A2V8EE77-F1
#
_entry.id   AF-A0A2V8EE77-F1
#
_cell.length_a   1.000
_cell.length_b   1.000
_cell.length_c   1.000
_cell.angle_alpha   90.00
_cell.angle_beta   90.00
_cell.angle_gamma   90.00
#
_symmetry.space_group_name_H-M   'P 1'
#
loop_
_entity.id
_entity.type
_entity.pdbx_description
1 polymer ?
#
loop_
_entity_poly.entity_id
_entity_poly.type
_entity_poly.pdbx_seq_one_letter_code
_entity_poly.pdbx_strand_id
1 'polypeptide(L)' 'MDTLVASVKKTRRLLVVDHGHYTNGFGSHVIAEVVQAVPGVKAKKIAFPDVPGPGAAGMMAWLRPDAPKIVDAAVQMMKG' A
#
# COMPACT_ATOMS: atom_id res chain seq x y z
N MET A 1 10.35 5.66 11.97
CA MET A 1 10.36 5.89 10.51
C MET A 1 11.68 5.53 9.85
N ASP A 2 12.80 5.63 10.56
CA ASP A 2 14.17 5.42 10.05
C ASP A 2 14.37 4.14 9.24
N THR A 3 13.84 3.01 9.71
CA THR A 3 13.93 1.72 8.99
C THR A 3 13.29 1.76 7.61
N LEU A 4 12.10 2.38 7.49
CA LEU A 4 11.41 2.51 6.21
C LEU A 4 12.17 3.43 5.27
N VAL A 5 12.63 4.58 5.77
CA VAL A 5 13.43 5.55 5.03
C VAL A 5 14.72 4.91 4.51
N ALA A 6 15.45 4.18 5.37
CA ALA A 6 16.67 3.48 4.99
C ALA A 6 16.43 2.41 3.92
N SER A 7 15.33 1.67 4.00
CA SER A 7 14.95 0.68 2.98
C SER A 7 14.63 1.35 1.64
N VAL A 8 13.77 2.38 1.66
CA VAL A 8 13.28 3.07 0.46
C VAL A 8 14.37 3.90 -0.21
N LYS A 9 15.36 4.40 0.53
CA LYS A 9 16.58 5.00 -0.06
C LYS A 9 17.29 4.03 -1.01
N LYS A 10 17.31 2.73 -0.70
CA LYS A 10 17.93 1.69 -1.53
C LYS A 10 17.06 1.30 -2.72
N THR A 11 15.76 1.07 -2.49
CA THR A 11 14.86 0.48 -3.51
C THR A 11 14.17 1.51 -4.38
N ARG A 12 14.08 2.77 -3.93
CA ARG A 12 13.37 3.90 -4.57
C ARG A 12 11.88 3.67 -4.78
N ARG A 13 11.31 2.63 -4.16
CA ARG A 13 9.93 2.16 -4.34
C ARG A 13 9.33 1.75 -2.99
N LEU A 14 8.07 2.11 -2.77
CA LEU A 14 7.31 1.75 -1.56
C LEU A 14 5.92 1.26 -1.94
N LEU A 15 5.59 0.02 -1.57
CA LEU A 15 4.22 -0.50 -1.60
C LEU A 15 3.72 -0.64 -0.16
N VAL A 16 2.66 0.08 0.19
CA VAL A 16 1.98 -0.07 1.49
C VAL A 16 0.75 -0.96 1.32
N VAL A 17 0.58 -1.88 2.26
CA VAL A 17 -0.56 -2.80 2.33
C VAL A 17 -1.27 -2.57 3.65
N ASP A 18 -2.56 -2.26 3.60
CA ASP A 18 -3.37 -1.93 4.78
C ASP A 18 -4.73 -2.65 4.70
N HIS A 19 -5.21 -3.25 5.78
CA HIS A 19 -6.54 -3.86 5.80
C HIS A 19 -7.66 -2.86 6.16
N GLY A 20 -7.30 -1.66 6.60
CA GLY A 20 -8.23 -0.55 6.75
C GLY A 20 -8.68 0.03 5.41
N HIS A 21 -9.55 1.03 5.49
CA HIS A 21 -10.06 1.77 4.34
C HIS A 21 -8.96 2.54 3.59
N TYR A 22 -9.20 2.76 2.30
CA TYR A 22 -8.26 3.42 1.42
C TYR A 22 -8.12 4.91 1.79
N THR A 23 -9.21 5.59 2.08
CA THR A 23 -9.17 6.99 2.48
C THR A 23 -8.84 7.15 3.96
N ASN A 24 -7.94 8.08 4.28
CA ASN A 24 -7.51 8.42 5.64
C ASN A 24 -6.95 7.26 6.49
N GLY A 25 -6.64 6.11 5.88
CA GLY A 25 -5.98 4.99 6.57
C GLY A 25 -4.53 5.30 6.96
N PHE A 26 -4.02 4.59 7.96
CA PHE A 26 -2.65 4.76 8.47
C PHE A 26 -1.59 4.61 7.38
N GLY A 27 -1.83 3.72 6.40
CA GLY A 27 -0.93 3.58 5.26
C GLY A 27 -0.71 4.87 4.45
N SER A 28 -1.67 5.80 4.43
CA SER A 28 -1.47 7.12 3.80
C SER A 28 -0.45 7.98 4.55
N HIS A 29 -0.47 7.93 5.89
CA HIS A 29 0.50 8.66 6.72
C HIS A 29 1.90 8.10 6.54
N VAL A 30 2.05 6.76 6.49
CA VAL A 30 3.34 6.11 6.18
C VAL A 30 3.89 6.57 4.84
N ILE A 31 3.05 6.67 3.80
CA ILE A 31 3.49 7.18 2.50
C ILE A 31 3.92 8.64 2.60
N ALA A 32 3.11 9.49 3.24
CA ALA A 32 3.40 10.92 3.38
C ALA A 32 4.77 11.18 4.05
N GLU A 33 5.02 10.52 5.19
CA GLU A 33 6.30 10.62 5.91
C GLU A 33 7.49 10.18 5.04
N VAL A 34 7.34 9.07 4.32
CA VAL A 34 8.44 8.53 3.49
C VAL A 34 8.72 9.41 2.27
N VAL A 35 7.70 9.90 1.57
CA VAL A 35 7.92 10.73 0.36
C VAL A 35 8.47 12.11 0.70
N GLN A 36 8.17 12.63 1.89
CA GLN A 36 8.78 13.85 2.42
C GLN A 36 10.27 13.63 2.77
N ALA A 37 10.59 12.51 3.44
CA ALA A 37 11.96 12.18 3.82
C ALA A 37 12.84 11.73 2.64
N VAL A 38 12.23 11.18 1.58
CA VAL A 38 12.92 10.64 0.42
C VAL A 38 12.24 11.12 -0.87
N PRO A 39 12.64 12.28 -1.40
CA PRO A 39 12.05 12.84 -2.62
C PRO A 39 12.18 11.90 -3.84
N GLY A 40 11.19 11.94 -4.73
CA GLY A 40 11.19 11.19 -6.00
C GLY A 40 10.99 9.68 -5.87
N VAL A 41 10.48 9.19 -4.73
CA VAL A 41 10.11 7.78 -4.53
C VAL A 41 8.81 7.46 -5.28
N LYS A 42 8.77 6.30 -5.93
CA LYS A 42 7.51 5.74 -6.45
C LYS A 42 6.78 5.00 -5.32
N ALA A 43 5.70 5.60 -4.82
CA ALA A 43 4.89 5.03 -3.75
C ALA A 43 3.50 4.61 -4.26
N LYS A 44 2.98 3.48 -3.77
CA LYS A 44 1.62 3.00 -4.02
C LYS A 44 1.04 2.39 -2.75
N LYS A 45 -0.28 2.40 -2.62
CA LYS A 45 -1.02 1.72 -1.56
C LYS A 45 -2.03 0.75 -2.14
N ILE A 46 -2.19 -0.40 -1.50
CA ILE A 46 -3.36 -1.27 -1.65
C ILE A 46 -4.04 -1.38 -0.29
N ALA A 47 -5.36 -1.19 -0.28
CA ALA A 47 -6.16 -1.17 0.93
C ALA A 47 -7.57 -1.69 0.67
N PHE A 48 -8.35 -1.90 1.72
CA PHE A 48 -9.77 -2.18 1.58
C PHE A 48 -10.45 -0.95 0.95
N PRO A 49 -11.35 -1.11 -0.04
CA PRO A 49 -12.01 0.02 -0.68
C PRO A 49 -12.96 0.74 0.28
N ASP A 50 -13.28 2.01 0.01
CA ASP A 50 -14.11 2.89 0.85
C ASP A 50 -15.61 2.52 0.82
N VAL A 51 -15.90 1.29 1.24
CA VAL A 51 -17.23 0.71 1.33
C VAL A 51 -17.38 -0.01 2.68
N PRO A 52 -18.61 -0.19 3.17
CA PRO A 52 -18.85 -1.07 4.31
C PRO A 52 -18.42 -2.51 3.99
N GLY A 53 -17.98 -3.24 5.03
CA GLY A 53 -17.67 -4.66 4.89
C GLY A 53 -18.90 -5.46 4.46
N PRO A 54 -18.86 -6.23 3.36
CA PRO A 54 -20.01 -6.99 2.91
C PRO A 54 -20.24 -8.22 3.80
N GLY A 55 -21.49 -8.64 3.98
CA GLY A 55 -21.81 -9.85 4.77
C GLY A 55 -21.43 -11.16 4.06
N ALA A 56 -21.35 -11.14 2.72
CA ALA A 56 -20.97 -12.31 1.94
C ALA A 56 -19.46 -12.57 2.02
N ALA A 57 -19.06 -13.74 2.53
CA ALA A 57 -17.66 -14.11 2.75
C ALA A 57 -16.80 -14.03 1.47
N GLY A 58 -17.33 -14.47 0.33
CA GLY A 58 -16.62 -14.40 -0.95
C GLY A 58 -16.33 -12.95 -1.38
N MET A 59 -17.30 -12.05 -1.20
CA MET A 59 -17.11 -10.63 -1.50
C MET A 59 -16.14 -9.98 -0.51
N MET A 60 -16.22 -10.34 0.77
CA MET A 60 -15.31 -9.83 1.79
C MET A 60 -13.85 -10.23 1.50
N ALA A 61 -13.61 -11.48 1.09
CA ALA A 61 -12.29 -11.95 0.66
C ALA A 61 -11.80 -11.22 -0.60
N TRP A 62 -12.70 -11.00 -1.57
CA TRP A 62 -12.36 -10.29 -2.81
C TRP A 62 -11.91 -8.85 -2.57
N LEU A 63 -12.58 -8.11 -1.67
CA LEU A 63 -12.27 -6.72 -1.36
C LEU A 63 -10.99 -6.53 -0.52
N ARG A 64 -10.55 -7.56 0.22
CA ARG A 64 -9.34 -7.46 1.03
C ARG A 64 -8.08 -7.55 0.17
N PRO A 65 -7.01 -6.81 0.54
CA PRO A 65 -5.67 -7.15 0.09
C PRO A 65 -5.33 -8.61 0.42
N ASP A 66 -4.71 -9.31 -0.52
CA ASP A 66 -4.25 -10.69 -0.37
C ASP A 66 -2.90 -10.86 -1.09
N ALA A 67 -2.28 -12.03 -0.93
CA ALA A 67 -0.97 -12.30 -1.54
C ALA A 67 -0.95 -12.10 -3.07
N PRO A 68 -1.92 -12.61 -3.86
CA PRO A 68 -1.96 -12.34 -5.30
C PRO A 68 -2.01 -10.85 -5.65
N LYS A 69 -2.87 -10.06 -4.96
CA LYS A 69 -2.97 -8.61 -5.19
C LYS A 69 -1.70 -7.86 -4.81
N ILE A 70 -1.02 -8.29 -3.73
CA ILE A 70 0.27 -7.72 -3.31
C ILE A 70 1.34 -7.97 -4.37
N VAL A 71 1.44 -9.21 -4.87
CA VAL A 71 2.42 -9.59 -5.90
C VAL A 71 2.17 -8.82 -7.19
N ASP A 72 0.93 -8.76 -7.69
CA ASP A 72 0.64 -7.99 -8.90
C ASP A 72 0.98 -6.50 -8.70
N ALA A 73 0.55 -5.88 -7.61
CA ALA A 73 0.87 -4.48 -7.34
C ALA A 73 2.39 -4.22 -7.31
N ALA A 74 3.17 -5.10 -6.69
CA ALA A 74 4.62 -5.01 -6.65
C ALA A 74 5.24 -5.17 -8.06
N VAL A 75 4.80 -6.16 -8.83
CA VAL A 75 5.26 -6.39 -10.21
C VAL A 75 4.93 -5.21 -11.12
N GLN A 76 3.73 -4.63 -11.02
CA GLN A 76 3.36 -3.45 -11.78
C GLN A 76 4.26 -2.26 -11.43
N MET A 77 4.63 -2.10 -10.16
CA MET A 77 5.59 -1.06 -9.79
C MET A 77 6.95 -1.28 -10.45
N MET A 78 7.40 -2.53 -10.66
CA MET A 78 8.70 -2.78 -11.31
C MET A 78 8.72 -2.43 -12.81
N LYS A 79 7.56 -2.39 -13.46
CA LYS A 79 7.42 -2.06 -14.88
C LYS A 79 7.35 -0.53 -15.06
N GLY A 80 8.46 0.08 -15.49
CA GLY A 80 8.52 1.51 -15.85
C GLY A 80 8.08 2.45 -14.75
#